data_AF-A0A4Y7L552-F1
#
_entry.id   AF-A0A4Y7L552-F1
#
_cell.length_a   1.000
_cell.length_b   1.000
_cell.length_c   1.000
_cell.angle_alpha   90.00
_cell.angle_beta   90.00
_cell.angle_gamma   90.00
#
_symmetry.space_group_name_H-M   'P 1'
#
loop_
_entity.id
_entity.type
_entity.pdbx_description
1 polymer ?
#
loop_
_entity_poly.entity_id
_entity_poly.type
_entity_poly.pdbx_seq_one_letter_code
_entity_poly.pdbx_strand_id
1 'polypeptide(L)'
;MSNNPCPKVGNPIFKNGKENVVEEIGYESEGQCAGGIRVQCSYSLGSHDSSGDSEDSSNVDSSFHQALAMMKRNRLKNSKWQFEADMLSSLEEDPELCMKAVCALYRQKFTMEKLMTGSSHSINRGFNEYDALRGTALAEFLTNGDPKGDLKKSVKDLEMFDQKSLGYCKRLATNYSKQLFSIYQKKEDPFFLPS
;
A
#
# COMPACT_ATOMS: atom_id res chain seq x y z
N MET A 1 -40.49 -4.80 -35.61
CA MET A 1 -40.32 -6.16 -35.04
C MET A 1 -39.50 -6.97 -36.02
N SER A 2 -38.22 -7.20 -35.74
CA SER A 2 -37.44 -8.26 -36.36
C SER A 2 -36.39 -8.69 -35.35
N ASN A 3 -36.71 -9.81 -34.70
CA ASN A 3 -35.89 -10.51 -33.74
C ASN A 3 -34.87 -11.34 -34.52
N ASN A 4 -33.57 -11.07 -34.34
CA ASN A 4 -32.53 -12.01 -34.73
C ASN A 4 -32.01 -12.70 -33.46
N PRO A 5 -32.12 -14.04 -33.34
CA PRO A 5 -31.61 -14.77 -32.19
C PRO A 5 -30.10 -15.03 -32.34
N CYS A 6 -29.31 -14.67 -31.32
CA CYS A 6 -27.92 -15.10 -31.23
C CYS A 6 -27.81 -16.62 -31.05
N PRO A 7 -26.90 -17.32 -31.74
CA PRO A 7 -26.67 -18.75 -31.51
C PRO A 7 -25.96 -18.99 -30.17
N LYS A 8 -26.48 -19.96 -29.41
CA LYS A 8 -25.82 -20.55 -28.23
C LYS A 8 -24.80 -21.60 -28.69
N VAL A 9 -23.54 -21.43 -28.31
CA VAL A 9 -22.46 -22.41 -28.34
C VAL A 9 -21.63 -22.07 -27.09
N GLY A 10 -21.28 -22.94 -26.15
CA GLY A 10 -21.29 -24.39 -26.00
C GLY A 10 -20.15 -24.67 -25.01
N ASN A 11 -20.45 -25.08 -23.78
CA ASN A 11 -19.44 -25.42 -22.77
C ASN A 11 -18.61 -26.64 -23.21
N PRO A 12 -17.29 -26.66 -22.97
CA PRO A 12 -16.57 -27.92 -22.82
C PRO A 12 -16.40 -28.27 -21.34
N ILE A 13 -16.86 -29.48 -21.01
CA ILE A 13 -16.67 -30.18 -19.74
C ILE A 13 -15.24 -30.75 -19.66
N PHE A 14 -14.70 -30.75 -18.44
CA PHE A 14 -13.46 -31.38 -17.98
C PHE A 14 -13.19 -32.79 -18.54
N LYS A 15 -11.92 -33.08 -18.82
CA LYS A 15 -11.35 -34.43 -18.68
C LYS A 15 -10.00 -34.38 -17.97
N ASN A 16 -9.95 -35.06 -16.83
CA ASN A 16 -8.76 -35.46 -16.08
C ASN A 16 -7.98 -36.53 -16.86
N GLY A 17 -6.66 -36.44 -16.84
CA GLY A 17 -5.73 -37.55 -17.11
C GLY A 17 -4.66 -37.56 -16.02
N LYS A 18 -4.62 -38.64 -15.24
CA LYS A 18 -3.62 -38.95 -14.20
C LYS A 18 -2.70 -40.05 -14.73
N GLU A 19 -1.39 -39.90 -14.50
CA GLU A 19 -0.39 -40.95 -14.22
C GLU A 19 0.99 -40.24 -14.11
N ASN A 20 1.60 -40.04 -12.94
CA ASN A 20 2.09 -40.92 -11.87
C ASN A 20 3.38 -41.67 -12.26
N VAL A 21 4.53 -41.09 -11.91
CA VAL A 21 5.77 -41.84 -11.66
C VAL A 21 6.43 -41.25 -10.42
N VAL A 22 6.69 -42.15 -9.49
CA VAL A 22 7.33 -41.99 -8.18
C VAL A 22 8.81 -42.25 -8.39
N GLU A 23 9.69 -41.41 -7.84
CA GLU A 23 11.02 -41.89 -7.45
C GLU A 23 11.49 -41.14 -6.21
N GLU A 24 11.67 -41.92 -5.14
CA GLU A 24 12.36 -41.54 -3.91
C GLU A 24 13.81 -41.17 -4.23
N ILE A 25 14.32 -40.11 -3.62
CA ILE A 25 15.76 -39.96 -3.42
C ILE A 25 16.00 -39.61 -1.95
N GLY A 26 16.70 -40.55 -1.33
CA GLY A 26 16.92 -40.64 0.10
C GLY A 26 17.86 -39.58 0.67
N TYR A 27 17.74 -39.47 1.98
CA TYR A 27 18.57 -38.68 2.86
C TYR A 27 19.83 -39.49 3.16
N GLU A 28 20.98 -39.02 2.67
CA GLU A 28 22.28 -39.37 3.24
C GLU A 28 23.01 -38.10 3.67
N SER A 29 23.42 -38.17 4.94
CA SER A 29 24.24 -37.24 5.71
C SER A 29 25.70 -37.32 5.28
N GLU A 30 26.55 -36.53 5.95
CA GLU A 30 28.03 -36.46 5.91
C GLU A 30 28.64 -35.39 4.97
N GLY A 31 29.40 -34.44 5.53
CA GLY A 31 30.50 -33.80 4.78
C GLY A 31 30.79 -32.30 4.98
N GLN A 32 31.42 -31.97 6.11
CA GLN A 32 32.47 -30.94 6.30
C GLN A 32 32.23 -29.46 5.89
N CYS A 33 32.05 -28.64 6.93
CA CYS A 33 32.28 -27.19 6.89
C CYS A 33 33.79 -26.91 6.96
N ALA A 34 34.39 -26.46 5.85
CA ALA A 34 35.73 -25.90 5.82
C ALA A 34 35.66 -24.44 5.36
N GLY A 35 36.12 -23.51 6.22
CA GLY A 35 36.32 -22.11 5.86
C GLY A 35 35.79 -21.11 6.89
N GLY A 36 36.35 -21.12 8.09
CA GLY A 36 36.10 -20.06 9.08
C GLY A 36 36.79 -18.75 8.68
N ILE A 37 36.01 -17.69 8.46
CA ILE A 37 36.51 -16.31 8.52
C ILE A 37 36.19 -15.78 9.91
N ARG A 38 37.18 -15.84 10.80
CA ARG A 38 37.13 -15.25 12.15
C ARG A 38 37.54 -13.78 12.04
N VAL A 39 36.56 -12.88 11.92
CA VAL A 39 36.81 -11.44 12.07
C VAL A 39 36.99 -11.16 13.55
N GLN A 40 38.26 -11.09 13.97
CA GLN A 40 38.64 -10.76 15.33
C GLN A 40 38.55 -9.24 15.49
N CYS A 41 37.49 -8.78 16.17
CA CYS A 41 37.35 -7.39 16.58
C CYS A 41 38.35 -7.12 17.70
N SER A 42 39.53 -6.59 17.36
CA SER A 42 40.49 -6.08 18.35
C SER A 42 40.03 -4.72 18.85
N TYR A 43 39.63 -4.66 20.12
CA TYR A 43 39.51 -3.41 20.86
C TYR A 43 40.94 -2.90 21.10
N SER A 44 41.34 -1.88 20.36
CA SER A 44 42.56 -1.13 20.66
C SER A 44 42.16 0.06 21.53
N LEU A 45 42.29 -0.10 22.85
CA LEU A 45 42.18 1.01 23.80
C LEU A 45 43.45 1.86 23.68
N GLY A 46 43.47 2.75 22.69
CA GLY A 46 44.52 3.75 22.50
C GLY A 46 44.18 5.02 23.22
N SER A 47 44.78 5.22 24.39
CA SER A 47 44.82 6.49 25.10
C SER A 47 45.65 7.51 24.32
N HIS A 48 45.04 8.58 23.83
CA HIS A 48 45.77 9.81 23.51
C HIS A 48 44.98 11.02 23.98
N ASP A 49 45.49 11.63 25.05
CA ASP A 49 45.12 12.93 25.55
C ASP A 49 45.65 13.99 24.58
N SER A 50 44.77 14.88 24.12
CA SER A 50 45.17 16.11 23.44
C SER A 50 44.12 17.16 23.75
N SER A 51 44.38 17.84 24.87
CA SER A 51 43.85 19.15 25.21
C SER A 51 44.15 20.14 24.08
N GLY A 52 43.08 20.79 23.61
CA GLY A 52 43.10 21.82 22.58
C GLY A 52 41.78 22.57 22.61
N ASP A 53 41.66 23.48 23.58
CA ASP A 53 40.62 24.51 23.60
C ASP A 53 40.72 25.37 22.34
N SER A 54 39.64 25.41 21.56
CA SER A 54 39.22 26.65 20.90
C SER A 54 37.73 26.56 20.59
N GLU A 55 36.99 27.47 21.20
CA GLU A 55 35.56 27.64 21.04
C GLU A 55 35.25 28.28 19.69
N ASP A 56 34.42 27.62 18.88
CA ASP A 56 33.49 28.32 18.01
C ASP A 56 32.19 27.51 17.92
N SER A 57 31.34 27.78 18.91
CA SER A 57 29.96 27.35 19.01
C SER A 57 29.16 27.95 17.84
N SER A 58 29.20 27.29 16.67
CA SER A 58 28.25 27.59 15.61
C SER A 58 26.98 26.76 15.79
N ASN A 59 25.89 27.50 15.96
CA ASN A 59 24.54 27.17 16.40
C ASN A 59 23.74 26.22 15.46
N VAL A 60 24.43 25.33 14.74
CA VAL A 60 23.85 24.50 13.67
C VAL A 60 23.04 23.32 14.20
N ASP A 61 23.40 22.78 15.37
CA ASP A 61 22.69 21.68 16.02
C ASP A 61 21.31 22.13 16.55
N SER A 62 21.27 23.31 17.19
CA SER A 62 20.03 23.91 17.73
C SER A 62 19.04 24.29 16.62
N SER A 63 19.55 24.78 15.48
CA SER A 63 18.76 25.13 14.30
C SER A 63 18.11 23.90 13.65
N PHE A 64 18.85 22.81 13.46
CA PHE A 64 18.33 21.58 12.87
C PHE A 64 17.29 20.92 13.78
N HIS A 65 17.57 20.85 15.09
CA HIS A 65 16.62 20.37 16.07
C HIS A 65 15.33 21.20 16.12
N GLN A 66 15.45 22.53 15.99
CA GLN A 66 14.31 23.44 15.93
C GLN A 66 13.50 23.24 14.65
N ALA A 67 14.14 23.04 13.50
CA ALA A 67 13.48 22.75 12.23
C ALA A 67 12.74 21.40 12.25
N LEU A 68 13.37 20.34 12.78
CA LEU A 68 12.71 19.05 12.99
C LEU A 68 11.54 19.15 13.97
N ALA A 69 11.69 19.93 15.05
CA ALA A 69 10.65 20.14 16.04
C ALA A 69 9.46 20.93 15.48
N MET A 70 9.69 21.92 14.60
CA MET A 70 8.64 22.64 13.90
C MET A 70 7.93 21.74 12.89
N MET A 71 8.68 20.95 12.12
CA MET A 71 8.13 20.01 11.14
C MET A 71 7.31 18.89 11.80
N LYS A 72 7.77 18.36 12.94
CA LYS A 72 7.00 17.44 13.78
C LYS A 72 5.74 18.11 14.32
N ARG A 73 5.83 19.31 14.90
CA ARG A 73 4.67 20.05 15.44
C ARG A 73 3.60 20.33 14.39
N ASN A 74 3.96 20.53 13.13
CA ASN A 74 2.99 20.73 12.05
C ASN A 74 2.31 19.42 11.61
N ARG A 75 3.01 18.27 11.68
CA ARG A 75 2.39 16.95 11.45
C ARG A 75 1.53 16.48 12.63
N LEU A 76 1.90 16.85 13.85
CA LEU A 76 1.31 16.33 15.09
C LEU A 76 -0.02 16.97 15.50
N LYS A 77 -0.32 18.19 15.05
CA LYS A 77 -1.33 18.98 15.77
C LYS A 77 -2.75 18.43 15.72
N ASN A 78 -3.16 17.63 14.73
CA ASN A 78 -4.51 17.04 14.67
C ASN A 78 -4.70 15.80 13.74
N SER A 79 -3.65 15.18 13.17
CA SER A 79 -3.82 14.03 12.27
C SER A 79 -3.65 12.70 13.01
N LYS A 80 -4.68 11.83 12.96
CA LYS A 80 -4.64 10.49 13.56
C LYS A 80 -3.64 9.54 12.86
N TRP A 81 -3.26 9.80 11.60
CA TRP A 81 -2.16 9.08 10.94
C TRP A 81 -0.97 10.00 10.71
N GLN A 82 0.09 9.85 11.51
CA GLN A 82 1.32 10.65 11.38
C GLN A 82 2.33 9.99 10.43
N PHE A 83 2.29 8.65 10.40
CA PHE A 83 3.09 7.81 9.54
C PHE A 83 2.20 6.86 8.73
N GLU A 84 2.75 6.35 7.62
CA GLU A 84 2.09 5.33 6.80
C GLU A 84 1.74 4.07 7.63
N ALA A 85 2.59 3.71 8.59
CA ALA A 85 2.36 2.60 9.51
C ALA A 85 1.07 2.79 10.34
N ASP A 86 0.80 4.00 10.84
CA ASP A 86 -0.42 4.29 11.62
C ASP A 86 -1.69 4.05 10.78
N MET A 87 -1.62 4.49 9.52
CA MET A 87 -2.70 4.27 8.56
C MET A 87 -2.87 2.78 8.26
N LEU A 88 -1.77 2.05 8.05
CA LEU A 88 -1.78 0.60 7.81
C LEU A 88 -2.41 -0.16 8.98
N SER A 89 -2.07 0.17 10.23
CA SER A 89 -2.71 -0.43 11.41
C SER A 89 -4.21 -0.19 11.42
N SER A 90 -4.66 1.03 11.08
CA SER A 90 -6.10 1.32 11.00
C SER A 90 -6.79 0.55 9.86
N LEU A 91 -6.12 0.35 8.73
CA LEU A 91 -6.65 -0.45 7.61
C LEU A 91 -6.77 -1.94 7.97
N GLU A 92 -5.86 -2.46 8.79
CA GLU A 92 -5.92 -3.84 9.26
C GLU A 92 -7.15 -4.08 10.15
N GLU A 93 -7.38 -3.15 11.07
CA GLU A 93 -8.46 -3.18 12.07
C GLU A 93 -9.84 -2.88 11.48
N ASP A 94 -9.96 -1.90 10.58
CA ASP A 94 -11.24 -1.42 10.06
C ASP A 94 -11.49 -1.87 8.60
N PRO A 95 -12.37 -2.87 8.37
CA PRO A 95 -12.72 -3.32 7.02
C PRO A 95 -13.43 -2.24 6.18
N GLU A 96 -14.23 -1.36 6.80
CA GLU A 96 -14.89 -0.27 6.09
C GLU A 96 -13.87 0.77 5.63
N LEU A 97 -12.83 1.00 6.42
CA LEU A 97 -11.73 1.88 6.02
C LEU A 97 -10.98 1.35 4.79
N CYS A 98 -10.79 0.03 4.69
CA CYS A 98 -10.25 -0.59 3.48
C CYS A 98 -11.16 -0.35 2.26
N MET A 99 -12.48 -0.40 2.43
CA MET A 99 -13.44 -0.10 1.37
C MET A 99 -13.38 1.38 0.97
N LYS A 100 -13.29 2.29 1.94
CA LYS A 100 -13.07 3.73 1.69
C LYS A 100 -11.76 4.00 0.95
N ALA A 101 -10.69 3.26 1.26
CA ALA A 101 -9.42 3.36 0.57
C ALA A 101 -9.54 3.02 -0.93
N VAL A 102 -10.22 1.93 -1.26
CA VAL A 102 -10.50 1.54 -2.66
C VAL A 102 -11.29 2.65 -3.38
N CYS A 103 -12.30 3.22 -2.73
CA CYS A 103 -13.07 4.34 -3.29
C CYS A 103 -12.20 5.59 -3.49
N ALA A 104 -11.27 5.86 -2.57
CA ALA A 104 -10.36 7.00 -2.67
C ALA A 104 -9.41 6.89 -3.87
N LEU A 105 -8.87 5.68 -4.11
CA LEU A 105 -8.05 5.38 -5.29
C LEU A 105 -8.85 5.58 -6.58
N TYR A 106 -10.11 5.12 -6.60
CA TYR A 106 -11.00 5.29 -7.75
C TYR A 106 -11.29 6.75 -8.06
N ARG A 107 -11.58 7.57 -7.03
CA ARG A 107 -11.78 9.02 -7.18
C ARG A 107 -10.58 9.71 -7.81
N GLN A 108 -9.35 9.25 -7.51
CA GLN A 108 -8.16 9.86 -8.09
C GLN A 108 -7.99 9.72 -9.59
N LYS A 109 -8.69 8.75 -10.21
CA LYS A 109 -8.75 8.61 -11.67
C LYS A 109 -9.42 9.81 -12.33
N PHE A 110 -10.37 10.45 -11.64
CA PHE A 110 -11.17 11.56 -12.19
C PHE A 110 -10.69 12.94 -11.74
N THR A 111 -9.74 13.02 -10.81
CA THR A 111 -9.17 14.30 -10.34
C THR A 111 -8.23 14.97 -11.35
N MET A 112 -8.14 14.44 -12.58
CA MET A 112 -7.27 14.92 -13.67
C MET A 112 -7.76 16.20 -14.36
N GLU A 113 -8.87 16.82 -13.93
CA GLU A 113 -9.29 18.12 -14.48
C GLU A 113 -8.44 19.31 -13.99
N LYS A 114 -7.54 19.14 -12.98
CA LYS A 114 -6.84 20.26 -12.32
C LYS A 114 -5.32 20.36 -12.59
N LEU A 115 -4.76 19.66 -13.60
CA LEU A 115 -3.32 19.72 -13.92
C LEU A 115 -3.02 20.08 -15.37
N MET A 116 -3.98 20.69 -16.07
CA MET A 116 -3.80 21.26 -17.41
C MET A 116 -2.91 22.54 -17.42
N THR A 117 -1.85 22.59 -16.62
CA THR A 117 -0.80 23.60 -16.70
C THR A 117 0.54 23.01 -16.25
N GLY A 118 1.22 22.29 -17.15
CA GLY A 118 2.68 22.42 -17.25
C GLY A 118 3.60 21.37 -16.62
N SER A 119 3.14 20.22 -16.14
CA SER A 119 4.08 19.14 -15.76
C SER A 119 3.53 17.74 -16.08
N SER A 120 3.92 17.22 -17.24
CA SER A 120 3.65 15.84 -17.68
C SER A 120 4.56 14.83 -16.97
N HIS A 121 4.50 14.77 -15.65
CA HIS A 121 4.75 13.51 -14.96
C HIS A 121 3.37 12.90 -14.71
N SER A 122 3.02 11.88 -15.49
CA SER A 122 1.91 10.99 -15.16
C SER A 122 2.23 10.31 -13.83
N ILE A 123 1.92 10.98 -12.72
CA ILE A 123 1.96 10.36 -11.40
C ILE A 123 0.94 9.23 -11.51
N ASN A 124 1.41 7.99 -11.54
CA ASN A 124 0.57 6.78 -11.58
C ASN A 124 -0.39 6.83 -10.39
N ARG A 125 -1.57 7.40 -10.58
CA ARG A 125 -2.52 7.76 -9.53
C ARG A 125 -3.80 6.95 -9.69
N GLY A 126 -4.28 6.39 -8.59
CA GLY A 126 -5.30 5.34 -8.60
C GLY A 126 -4.68 3.97 -8.84
N PHE A 127 -5.48 3.05 -9.39
CA PHE A 127 -5.06 1.67 -9.63
C PHE A 127 -4.00 1.57 -10.74
N ASN A 128 -3.04 0.67 -10.55
CA ASN A 128 -2.13 0.22 -11.61
C ASN A 128 -2.89 -0.58 -12.67
N GLU A 129 -2.22 -0.92 -13.78
CA GLU A 129 -2.84 -1.64 -14.91
C GLU A 129 -3.50 -2.97 -14.50
N TYR A 130 -2.86 -3.75 -13.62
CA TYR A 130 -3.33 -5.06 -13.20
C TYR A 130 -4.57 -5.00 -12.30
N ASP A 131 -4.63 -4.00 -11.42
CA ASP A 131 -5.76 -3.80 -10.51
C ASP A 131 -6.83 -2.88 -11.12
N ALA A 132 -6.56 -2.18 -12.23
CA ALA A 132 -7.46 -1.16 -12.77
C ALA A 132 -8.86 -1.70 -13.05
N LEU A 133 -8.99 -2.84 -13.72
CA LEU A 133 -10.29 -3.40 -14.07
C LEU A 133 -11.07 -3.82 -12.82
N ARG A 134 -10.46 -4.66 -11.97
CA ARG A 134 -11.15 -5.24 -10.81
C ARG A 134 -11.34 -4.21 -9.68
N GLY A 135 -10.35 -3.36 -9.45
CA GLY A 135 -10.42 -2.25 -8.49
C GLY A 135 -11.46 -1.21 -8.89
N THR A 136 -11.60 -0.89 -10.18
CA THR A 136 -12.66 0.00 -10.69
C THR A 136 -14.04 -0.62 -10.48
N ALA A 137 -14.26 -1.87 -10.92
CA ALA A 137 -15.55 -2.54 -10.77
C ALA A 137 -15.97 -2.66 -9.29
N LEU A 138 -15.00 -2.94 -8.42
CA LEU A 138 -15.20 -2.96 -6.99
C LEU A 138 -15.60 -1.59 -6.44
N ALA A 139 -14.88 -0.53 -6.80
CA ALA A 139 -15.19 0.83 -6.36
C ALA A 139 -16.58 1.29 -6.85
N GLU A 140 -16.94 0.99 -8.11
CA GLU A 140 -18.26 1.29 -8.67
C GLU A 140 -19.39 0.59 -7.90
N PHE A 141 -19.17 -0.68 -7.52
CA PHE A 141 -20.11 -1.38 -6.65
C PHE A 141 -20.24 -0.67 -5.29
N LEU A 142 -19.10 -0.34 -4.66
CA LEU A 142 -19.03 0.28 -3.34
C LEU A 142 -19.70 1.67 -3.29
N THR A 143 -19.60 2.46 -4.35
CA THR A 143 -20.21 3.79 -4.45
C THR A 143 -21.59 3.79 -5.13
N ASN A 144 -22.11 2.61 -5.48
CA ASN A 144 -23.36 2.45 -6.22
C ASN A 144 -23.36 3.24 -7.55
N GLY A 145 -22.21 3.27 -8.22
CA GLY A 145 -22.00 3.93 -9.50
C GLY A 145 -21.68 5.43 -9.44
N ASP A 146 -21.63 6.05 -8.25
CA ASP A 146 -21.22 7.45 -8.12
C ASP A 146 -19.68 7.56 -8.00
N PRO A 147 -18.96 8.03 -9.03
CA PRO A 147 -17.50 8.08 -9.01
C PRO A 147 -16.93 9.17 -8.10
N LYS A 148 -17.75 10.11 -7.61
CA LYS A 148 -17.32 11.19 -6.69
C LYS A 148 -17.90 11.03 -5.29
N GLY A 149 -18.84 10.11 -5.10
CA GLY A 149 -19.53 9.87 -3.85
C GLY A 149 -18.71 9.14 -2.78
N ASP A 150 -19.26 9.16 -1.57
CA ASP A 150 -18.79 8.34 -0.45
C ASP A 150 -19.19 6.86 -0.63
N LEU A 151 -18.66 6.00 0.23
CA LEU A 151 -19.06 4.61 0.37
C LEU A 151 -20.58 4.48 0.62
N LYS A 152 -21.26 3.68 -0.21
CA LYS A 152 -22.72 3.42 -0.13
C LYS A 152 -23.08 1.98 0.23
N LYS A 153 -22.10 1.08 0.22
CA LYS A 153 -22.28 -0.34 0.55
C LYS A 153 -21.62 -0.66 1.89
N SER A 154 -22.28 -1.50 2.68
CA SER A 154 -21.72 -2.03 3.92
C SER A 154 -20.78 -3.21 3.65
N VAL A 155 -20.00 -3.61 4.67
CA VAL A 155 -19.17 -4.82 4.61
C VAL A 155 -20.02 -6.06 4.26
N LYS A 156 -21.24 -6.15 4.81
CA LYS A 156 -22.16 -7.28 4.54
C LYS A 156 -22.60 -7.32 3.09
N ASP A 157 -22.92 -6.17 2.49
CA ASP A 157 -23.30 -6.10 1.08
C ASP A 157 -22.15 -6.57 0.17
N LEU A 158 -20.92 -6.20 0.56
CA LEU A 158 -19.71 -6.58 -0.16
C LEU A 158 -19.43 -8.09 -0.09
N GLU A 159 -19.58 -8.68 1.09
CA GLU A 159 -19.43 -10.14 1.26
C GLU A 159 -20.50 -10.94 0.51
N MET A 160 -21.73 -10.43 0.43
CA MET A 160 -22.79 -11.04 -0.39
C MET A 160 -22.53 -10.92 -1.89
N PHE A 161 -21.88 -9.85 -2.33
CA PHE A 161 -21.52 -9.65 -3.73
C PHE A 161 -20.38 -10.60 -4.17
N ASP A 162 -19.29 -10.65 -3.41
CA ASP A 162 -18.17 -11.58 -3.62
C ASP A 162 -17.50 -11.82 -2.27
N GLN A 163 -17.55 -13.06 -1.77
CA GLN A 163 -16.96 -13.44 -0.48
C GLN A 163 -15.45 -13.11 -0.39
N LYS A 164 -14.74 -13.03 -1.52
CA LYS A 164 -13.30 -12.71 -1.57
C LYS A 164 -13.02 -11.21 -1.70
N SER A 165 -14.04 -10.39 -1.96
CA SER A 165 -13.86 -8.98 -2.26
C SER A 165 -13.38 -8.17 -1.06
N LEU A 166 -13.77 -8.53 0.17
CA LEU A 166 -13.24 -7.89 1.37
C LEU A 166 -11.73 -8.10 1.51
N GLY A 167 -11.25 -9.34 1.30
CA GLY A 167 -9.81 -9.64 1.29
C GLY A 167 -9.08 -8.89 0.17
N TYR A 168 -9.76 -8.69 -0.97
CA TYR A 168 -9.22 -7.88 -2.06
C TYR A 168 -9.15 -6.39 -1.71
N CYS A 169 -10.15 -5.81 -1.02
CA CYS A 169 -10.09 -4.45 -0.48
C CYS A 169 -8.88 -4.27 0.44
N LYS A 170 -8.66 -5.20 1.38
CA LYS A 170 -7.50 -5.15 2.28
C LYS A 170 -6.19 -5.17 1.50
N ARG A 171 -6.06 -6.09 0.53
CA ARG A 171 -4.86 -6.18 -0.33
C ARG A 171 -4.60 -4.88 -1.10
N LEU A 172 -5.63 -4.28 -1.69
CA LEU A 172 -5.50 -3.00 -2.39
C LEU A 172 -5.12 -1.88 -1.40
N ALA A 173 -5.78 -1.78 -0.26
CA ALA A 173 -5.48 -0.73 0.71
C ALA A 173 -4.03 -0.82 1.21
N THR A 174 -3.50 -2.02 1.42
CA THR A 174 -2.09 -2.23 1.78
C THR A 174 -1.14 -1.93 0.62
N ASN A 175 -1.41 -2.44 -0.59
CA ASN A 175 -0.51 -2.27 -1.73
C ASN A 175 -0.36 -0.80 -2.18
N TYR A 176 -1.42 -0.01 -1.99
CA TYR A 176 -1.47 1.40 -2.36
C TYR A 176 -1.30 2.34 -1.17
N SER A 177 -0.83 1.84 -0.02
CA SER A 177 -0.69 2.60 1.23
C SER A 177 0.11 3.90 1.05
N LYS A 178 1.23 3.86 0.31
CA LYS A 178 2.02 5.06 0.01
C LYS A 178 1.21 6.16 -0.69
N GLN A 179 0.37 5.76 -1.64
CA GLN A 179 -0.48 6.68 -2.38
C GLN A 179 -1.63 7.20 -1.52
N LEU A 180 -2.30 6.31 -0.79
CA LEU A 180 -3.38 6.63 0.14
C LEU A 180 -2.92 7.60 1.24
N PHE A 181 -1.71 7.37 1.76
CA PHE A 181 -1.12 8.26 2.74
C PHE A 181 -0.80 9.65 2.17
N SER A 182 -0.35 9.71 0.91
CA SER A 182 -0.18 11.00 0.21
C SER A 182 -1.51 11.74 0.02
N ILE A 183 -2.57 11.01 -0.37
CA ILE A 183 -3.94 11.54 -0.51
C ILE A 183 -4.41 12.13 0.83
N TYR A 184 -4.21 11.39 1.93
CA TYR A 184 -4.55 11.82 3.29
C TYR A 184 -3.78 13.07 3.71
N GLN A 185 -2.45 13.08 3.57
CA GLN A 185 -1.60 14.22 3.97
C GLN A 185 -1.97 15.51 3.23
N LYS A 186 -2.33 15.39 1.94
CA LYS A 186 -2.74 16.52 1.11
C LYS A 186 -4.22 16.86 1.24
N LYS A 187 -4.99 16.09 2.01
CA LYS A 187 -6.45 16.22 2.14
C LYS A 187 -7.16 16.23 0.78
N GLU A 188 -6.68 15.40 -0.15
CA GLU A 188 -7.20 15.32 -1.53
C GLU A 188 -8.55 14.59 -1.59
N ASP A 189 -8.87 13.79 -0.57
CA ASP A 189 -10.09 13.00 -0.51
C ASP A 189 -10.81 13.25 0.83
N PRO A 190 -12.03 13.83 0.83
CA PRO A 190 -12.75 14.13 2.06
C PRO A 190 -13.39 12.90 2.72
N PHE A 191 -13.51 11.79 2.00
CA PHE A 191 -14.15 10.56 2.47
C PHE A 191 -13.13 9.53 2.99
N PHE A 192 -11.84 9.75 2.75
CA PHE A 192 -10.76 8.92 3.28
C PHE A 192 -10.15 9.55 4.54
N LEU A 193 -10.88 9.39 5.64
CA LEU A 193 -10.48 9.85 6.96
C LEU A 193 -10.40 8.66 7.93
N PRO A 194 -9.52 8.72 8.93
CA PRO A 194 -9.51 7.74 10.00
C PRO A 194 -10.84 7.76 10.76
N SER A 195 -11.35 6.55 11.07
CA SER A 195 -12.56 6.33 11.88
C SER A 195 -12.41 6.82 13.31
#